data_AF-A0A7C3N840-F1
#
_entry.id   AF-A0A7C3N840-F1
#
_cell.length_a   1.000
_cell.length_b   1.000
_cell.length_c   1.000
_cell.angle_alpha   90.00
_cell.angle_beta   90.00
_cell.angle_gamma   90.00
#
_symmetry.space_group_name_H-M   'P 1'
#
loop_
_entity.id
_entity.type
_entity.pdbx_description
1 polymer ?
#
loop_
_entity_poly.entity_id
_entity_poly.type
_entity_poly.pdbx_seq_one_letter_code
_entity_poly.pdbx_strand_id
1 'polypeptide(L)'
;EFNIAHAQYWQFANEYWGMVKGYKPPYTLRPAYWVFWLYRRHFGDLLIDCQVECESYETEGGYGVLPARGKPTDFRLFPENLLLPQKWVLQDVQGVRHWEEPDGTLVVEILTDEDLNYYHAVKRMPAEPLAGYRVTAEIRTEGLEKSRGAQIQVGDGRGWLATKSAVLSPEVKSSSWQTVTADYITLPDTREIEIRVRRLEGTGSKGKIFVRNLKVQRFTPFNLGAVPIISAVASKSKDGKQVCVAIVNKNLDASTDVRISGISARKVSAWTLTGQSVDATNEVDPNAIRPVRLSDVIVKRNGIALTLPPHSFTVVVAE
;
A
#
# COMPACT_ATOMS: atom_id res chain seq x y z
N GLU A 1 -5.72 -11.33 15.65
CA GLU A 1 -5.11 -10.19 16.39
C GLU A 1 -5.70 -8.83 15.99
N PHE A 2 -7.00 -8.71 15.71
CA PHE A 2 -7.62 -7.41 15.45
C PHE A 2 -9.00 -7.33 16.11
N ASN A 3 -9.02 -6.91 17.38
CA ASN A 3 -10.25 -6.51 18.06
C ASN A 3 -10.61 -5.09 17.58
N ILE A 4 -11.78 -4.91 16.98
CA ILE A 4 -12.22 -3.60 16.46
C ILE A 4 -12.52 -2.69 17.66
N ALA A 5 -11.62 -1.74 17.95
CA ALA A 5 -11.80 -0.77 19.03
C ALA A 5 -12.73 0.39 18.63
N HIS A 6 -12.80 0.72 17.34
CA HIS A 6 -13.62 1.81 16.83
C HIS A 6 -13.85 1.65 15.31
N ALA A 7 -15.07 1.91 14.83
CA ALA A 7 -15.36 2.01 13.40
C ALA A 7 -15.68 3.47 13.08
N GLN A 8 -14.76 4.18 12.43
CA GLN A 8 -14.99 5.55 11.95
C GLN A 8 -15.23 5.52 10.44
N TYR A 9 -16.16 6.36 10.01
CA TYR A 9 -16.26 6.73 8.61
C TYR A 9 -16.08 8.24 8.52
N TRP A 10 -15.23 8.67 7.58
CA TRP A 10 -14.71 10.04 7.49
C TRP A 10 -15.80 11.11 7.60
N GLN A 11 -17.00 10.87 7.07
CA GLN A 11 -18.17 11.76 7.20
C GLN A 11 -19.49 10.99 7.27
N PHE A 12 -20.25 11.12 8.36
CA PHE A 12 -21.58 10.48 8.45
C PHE A 12 -22.60 11.13 7.50
N ALA A 13 -22.75 12.46 7.58
CA ALA A 13 -23.65 13.22 6.71
C ALA A 13 -22.88 14.27 5.89
N ASN A 14 -22.97 14.18 4.57
CA ASN A 14 -22.35 15.10 3.61
C ASN A 14 -22.91 14.86 2.20
N GLU A 15 -22.99 15.90 1.37
CA GLU A 15 -23.55 15.80 0.01
C GLU A 15 -22.70 14.98 -0.97
N TYR A 16 -21.41 14.84 -0.70
CA TYR A 16 -20.43 14.28 -1.61
C TYR A 16 -19.92 12.91 -1.16
N TRP A 17 -19.35 12.77 0.04
CA TRP A 17 -18.80 11.48 0.53
C TRP A 17 -19.54 10.88 1.74
N GLY A 18 -20.62 11.52 2.22
CA GLY A 18 -21.33 11.07 3.41
C GLY A 18 -22.05 9.73 3.23
N MET A 19 -22.21 8.96 4.31
CA MET A 19 -23.12 7.80 4.33
C MET A 19 -24.58 8.19 4.12
N VAL A 20 -24.93 9.39 4.57
CA VAL A 20 -26.25 9.99 4.42
C VAL A 20 -26.08 11.30 3.67
N LYS A 21 -26.79 11.42 2.55
CA LYS A 21 -26.87 12.65 1.75
C LYS A 21 -28.23 13.32 1.98
N GLY A 22 -28.23 14.65 1.94
CA GLY A 22 -29.40 15.48 2.20
C GLY A 22 -29.32 16.12 3.58
N TYR A 23 -29.34 17.45 3.62
CA TYR A 23 -29.50 18.21 4.86
C TYR A 23 -30.95 18.25 5.37
N LYS A 24 -31.91 17.82 4.55
CA LYS A 24 -33.33 17.70 4.87
C LYS A 24 -33.93 16.45 4.22
N PRO A 25 -34.97 15.85 4.79
CA PRO A 25 -35.66 14.72 4.17
C PRO A 25 -36.24 15.04 2.79
N PRO A 26 -36.36 14.05 1.89
CA PRO A 26 -35.91 12.66 2.06
C PRO A 26 -34.38 12.52 1.97
N TYR A 27 -33.81 11.70 2.85
CA TYR A 27 -32.38 11.42 2.84
C TYR A 27 -32.04 10.30 1.86
N THR A 28 -30.85 10.37 1.26
CA THR A 28 -30.27 9.27 0.49
C THR A 28 -29.31 8.50 1.37
N LEU A 29 -29.63 7.25 1.67
CA LEU A 29 -28.78 6.34 2.46
C LEU A 29 -27.87 5.61 1.49
N ARG A 30 -26.56 5.83 1.59
CA ARG A 30 -25.56 5.19 0.71
C ARG A 30 -25.17 3.80 1.23
N PRO A 31 -24.55 2.94 0.39
CA PRO A 31 -24.19 1.58 0.78
C PRO A 31 -23.46 1.47 2.13
N ALA A 32 -22.53 2.39 2.40
CA ALA A 32 -21.79 2.43 3.67
C ALA A 32 -22.71 2.58 4.90
N TYR A 33 -23.83 3.31 4.82
CA TYR A 33 -24.82 3.40 5.91
C TYR A 33 -25.32 2.02 6.34
N TRP A 34 -25.62 1.17 5.35
CA TRP A 34 -26.23 -0.14 5.58
C TRP A 34 -25.31 -1.14 6.26
N VAL A 35 -23.99 -1.01 6.07
CA VAL A 35 -22.98 -1.79 6.82
C VAL A 35 -23.13 -1.51 8.32
N PHE A 36 -23.14 -0.23 8.72
CA PHE A 36 -23.27 0.16 10.12
C PHE A 36 -24.66 -0.15 10.68
N TRP A 37 -25.70 -0.06 9.86
CA TRP A 37 -27.05 -0.48 10.23
C TRP A 37 -27.09 -1.98 10.57
N LEU A 38 -26.46 -2.84 9.76
CA LEU A 38 -26.35 -4.28 10.02
C LEU A 38 -25.54 -4.57 11.28
N TYR A 39 -24.39 -3.92 11.46
CA TYR A 39 -23.60 -4.03 12.69
C TYR A 39 -24.43 -3.64 13.92
N ARG A 40 -25.08 -2.47 13.91
CA ARG A 40 -25.88 -2.00 15.04
C ARG A 40 -27.06 -2.93 15.36
N ARG A 41 -27.65 -3.56 14.36
CA ARG A 41 -28.84 -4.39 14.53
C ARG A 41 -28.54 -5.79 15.05
N HIS A 42 -27.37 -6.35 14.71
CA HIS A 42 -27.11 -7.77 14.87
C HIS A 42 -25.83 -8.10 15.63
N PHE A 43 -24.84 -7.20 15.61
CA PHE A 43 -23.56 -7.48 16.24
C PHE A 43 -23.70 -7.42 17.76
N GLY A 44 -23.21 -8.47 18.43
CA GLY A 44 -23.40 -8.68 19.87
C GLY A 44 -22.44 -7.88 20.74
N ASP A 45 -22.60 -8.06 22.05
CA ASP A 45 -21.88 -7.32 23.09
C ASP A 45 -20.42 -7.79 23.27
N LEU A 46 -20.13 -9.04 22.91
CA LEU A 46 -18.84 -9.70 23.17
C LEU A 46 -18.23 -10.20 21.86
N LEU A 47 -17.04 -9.71 21.51
CA LEU A 47 -16.23 -10.28 20.43
C LEU A 47 -15.80 -11.70 20.81
N ILE A 48 -15.81 -12.60 19.83
CA ILE A 48 -15.31 -13.97 19.98
C ILE A 48 -14.30 -14.27 18.89
N ASP A 49 -13.39 -15.22 19.16
CA ASP A 49 -12.40 -15.64 18.18
C ASP A 49 -13.07 -16.19 16.91
N CYS A 50 -12.55 -15.81 15.76
CA CYS A 50 -13.06 -16.21 14.45
C CYS A 50 -11.87 -16.44 13.52
N GLN A 51 -11.71 -17.69 13.10
CA GLN A 51 -10.65 -18.11 12.19
C GLN A 51 -11.24 -18.35 10.81
N VAL A 52 -10.58 -17.82 9.79
CA VAL A 52 -11.01 -17.92 8.40
C VAL A 52 -9.96 -18.69 7.62
N GLU A 53 -10.37 -19.82 7.05
CA GLU A 53 -9.60 -20.58 6.08
C GLU A 53 -10.22 -20.39 4.71
N CYS A 54 -9.50 -19.75 3.79
CA CYS A 54 -9.96 -19.54 2.43
C CYS A 54 -8.78 -19.33 1.48
N GLU A 55 -9.06 -19.38 0.19
CA GLU A 55 -8.12 -18.94 -0.84
C GLU A 55 -7.80 -17.44 -0.69
N SER A 56 -6.70 -17.02 -1.29
CA SER A 56 -6.24 -15.64 -1.29
C SER A 56 -6.06 -15.14 -2.72
N TYR A 57 -6.09 -13.83 -2.89
CA TYR A 57 -5.76 -13.16 -4.14
C TYR A 57 -4.57 -12.23 -3.96
N GLU A 58 -3.87 -11.97 -5.06
CA GLU A 58 -2.71 -11.08 -5.07
C GLU A 58 -3.09 -9.72 -5.65
N THR A 59 -2.37 -8.67 -5.21
CA THR A 59 -2.49 -7.33 -5.79
C THR A 59 -1.11 -6.69 -5.92
N GLU A 60 -0.94 -5.94 -7.00
CA GLU A 60 0.27 -5.14 -7.29
C GLU A 60 0.40 -3.92 -6.39
N GLY A 61 -0.65 -3.57 -5.65
CA GLY A 61 -0.73 -2.28 -4.95
C GLY A 61 -0.91 -1.11 -5.93
N GLY A 62 -0.65 0.10 -5.45
CA GLY A 62 -0.83 1.34 -6.20
C GLY A 62 -1.23 2.51 -5.31
N TYR A 63 -0.99 3.75 -5.75
CA TYR A 63 -1.35 4.97 -5.00
C TYR A 63 -0.86 5.01 -3.54
N GLY A 64 0.34 4.48 -3.28
CA GLY A 64 0.92 4.40 -1.94
C GLY A 64 0.51 3.14 -1.14
N VAL A 65 -0.31 2.26 -1.71
CA VAL A 65 -0.61 0.93 -1.17
C VAL A 65 0.45 -0.06 -1.65
N LEU A 66 1.06 -0.79 -0.72
CA LEU A 66 2.04 -1.83 -1.02
C LEU A 66 1.39 -3.03 -1.73
N PRO A 67 2.13 -3.75 -2.60
CA PRO A 67 1.67 -5.03 -3.12
C PRO A 67 1.44 -6.03 -1.98
N ALA A 68 0.51 -6.95 -2.21
CA ALA A 68 0.17 -8.04 -1.31
C ALA A 68 0.18 -9.35 -2.09
N ARG A 69 1.20 -10.18 -1.87
CA ARG A 69 1.53 -11.36 -2.69
C ARG A 69 2.05 -12.51 -1.83
N GLY A 70 1.86 -13.75 -2.25
CA GLY A 70 2.46 -14.92 -1.60
C GLY A 70 2.27 -14.98 -0.08
N LYS A 71 3.31 -15.41 0.63
CA LYS A 71 3.30 -15.47 2.10
C LYS A 71 3.71 -14.13 2.72
N PRO A 72 3.19 -13.78 3.91
CA PRO A 72 3.67 -12.62 4.65
C PRO A 72 5.18 -12.70 4.89
N THR A 73 5.86 -11.56 4.81
CA THR A 73 7.29 -11.45 5.12
C THR A 73 7.59 -10.21 5.94
N ASP A 74 8.43 -10.37 6.95
CA ASP A 74 8.98 -9.24 7.70
C ASP A 74 10.09 -8.54 6.91
N PHE A 75 10.29 -7.26 7.22
CA PHE A 75 11.44 -6.53 6.69
C PHE A 75 12.74 -7.15 7.21
N ARG A 76 13.67 -7.43 6.30
CA ARG A 76 15.02 -7.91 6.65
C ARG A 76 16.06 -7.29 5.75
N LEU A 77 16.99 -6.53 6.33
CA LEU A 77 18.17 -6.01 5.63
C LEU A 77 19.31 -7.02 5.68
N PHE A 78 19.93 -7.30 4.54
CA PHE A 78 21.10 -8.15 4.46
C PHE A 78 22.37 -7.29 4.55
N PRO A 79 23.38 -7.68 5.34
CA PRO A 79 24.52 -6.82 5.65
C PRO A 79 25.49 -6.63 4.47
N GLU A 80 25.48 -7.56 3.51
CA GLU A 80 26.40 -7.57 2.37
C GLU A 80 26.22 -6.36 1.45
N ASN A 81 27.34 -5.70 1.11
CA ASN A 81 27.35 -4.69 0.06
C ASN A 81 27.48 -5.37 -1.31
N LEU A 82 26.42 -5.26 -2.10
CA LEU A 82 26.31 -5.86 -3.43
C LEU A 82 26.92 -4.98 -4.53
N LEU A 83 27.22 -3.71 -4.24
CA LEU A 83 27.83 -2.83 -5.23
C LEU A 83 29.33 -3.14 -5.35
N LEU A 84 29.70 -3.84 -6.42
CA LEU A 84 31.10 -4.09 -6.76
C LEU A 84 31.83 -2.77 -7.04
N PRO A 85 33.14 -2.69 -6.74
CA PRO A 85 33.96 -1.52 -7.09
C PRO A 85 33.84 -1.18 -8.57
N GLN A 86 33.37 0.02 -8.87
CA GLN A 86 33.22 0.56 -10.21
C GLN A 86 33.35 2.08 -10.17
N LYS A 87 33.79 2.70 -11.26
CA LYS A 87 33.81 4.16 -11.40
C LYS A 87 32.42 4.70 -11.72
N TRP A 88 32.21 5.98 -11.47
CA TRP A 88 31.04 6.69 -12.00
C TRP A 88 31.14 6.82 -13.52
N VAL A 89 30.03 6.54 -14.21
CA VAL A 89 29.85 6.92 -15.62
C VAL A 89 29.39 8.37 -15.62
N LEU A 90 30.19 9.24 -16.23
CA LEU A 90 30.00 10.67 -16.26
C LEU A 90 29.64 11.13 -17.68
N GLN A 91 28.53 11.85 -17.80
CA GLN A 91 28.10 12.46 -19.07
C GLN A 91 28.26 13.98 -19.01
N ASP A 92 28.96 14.55 -19.99
CA ASP A 92 29.16 16.00 -20.06
C ASP A 92 27.83 16.77 -20.06
N VAL A 93 27.79 17.85 -19.29
CA VAL A 93 26.65 18.77 -19.23
C VAL A 93 27.16 20.20 -19.07
N GLN A 94 26.55 21.11 -19.82
CA GLN A 94 26.92 22.51 -19.79
C GLN A 94 26.77 23.10 -18.39
N GLY A 95 27.74 23.93 -17.98
CA GLY A 95 27.71 24.60 -16.68
C GLY A 95 28.10 23.70 -15.50
N VAL A 96 28.63 22.50 -15.74
CA VAL A 96 29.12 21.59 -14.69
C VAL A 96 30.49 21.04 -15.05
N ARG A 97 31.31 20.83 -14.03
CA ARG A 97 32.46 19.92 -14.07
C ARG A 97 32.23 18.80 -13.08
N HIS A 98 32.57 17.58 -13.45
CA HIS A 98 32.45 16.44 -12.54
C HIS A 98 33.58 15.45 -12.75
N TRP A 99 34.03 14.83 -11.67
CA TRP A 99 35.12 13.87 -11.68
C TRP A 99 35.06 12.99 -10.43
N GLU A 100 35.78 11.88 -10.46
CA GLU A 100 35.96 11.00 -9.31
C GLU A 100 37.40 11.16 -8.80
N GLU A 101 37.53 11.49 -7.51
CA GLU A 101 38.81 11.57 -6.82
C GLU A 101 39.45 10.18 -6.63
N PRO A 102 40.76 10.09 -6.36
CA PRO A 102 41.44 8.80 -6.14
C PRO A 102 40.85 7.95 -5.00
N ASP A 103 40.19 8.58 -4.02
CA ASP A 103 39.53 7.90 -2.90
C ASP A 103 38.10 7.41 -3.23
N GLY A 104 37.64 7.61 -4.47
CA GLY A 104 36.31 7.24 -4.94
C GLY A 104 35.21 8.27 -4.66
N THR A 105 35.57 9.44 -4.12
CA THR A 105 34.62 10.55 -3.94
C THR A 105 34.27 11.15 -5.30
N LEU A 106 32.99 11.15 -5.65
CA LEU A 106 32.49 11.92 -6.78
C LEU A 106 32.38 13.38 -6.37
N VAL A 107 32.90 14.27 -7.22
CA VAL A 107 32.73 15.71 -7.11
C VAL A 107 31.93 16.20 -8.31
N VAL A 108 30.91 17.02 -8.05
CA VAL A 108 30.12 17.72 -9.07
C VAL A 108 30.17 19.21 -8.73
N GLU A 109 30.86 19.98 -9.55
CA GLU A 109 31.00 21.44 -9.43
C GLU A 109 30.07 22.12 -10.44
N ILE A 110 29.06 22.82 -9.91
CA ILE A 110 28.11 23.62 -10.67
C ILE A 110 28.68 25.02 -10.82
N LEU A 111 28.90 25.42 -12.07
CA LEU A 111 29.55 26.67 -12.48
C LEU A 111 28.57 27.75 -12.92
N THR A 112 27.27 27.47 -12.87
CA THR A 112 26.19 28.37 -13.28
C THR A 112 25.20 28.62 -12.15
N ASP A 113 24.58 29.80 -12.17
CA ASP A 113 23.46 30.17 -11.29
C ASP A 113 22.10 29.89 -11.96
N GLU A 114 22.10 29.26 -13.13
CA GLU A 114 20.89 28.81 -13.81
C GLU A 114 20.23 27.63 -13.07
N ASP A 115 18.92 27.48 -13.26
CA ASP A 115 18.18 26.34 -12.72
C ASP A 115 18.55 25.06 -13.47
N LEU A 116 19.46 24.27 -12.88
CA LEU A 116 20.01 23.08 -13.49
C LEU A 116 19.51 21.79 -12.83
N ASN A 117 18.94 20.91 -13.66
CA ASN A 117 18.57 19.56 -13.29
C ASN A 117 19.74 18.59 -13.54
N TYR A 118 20.48 18.20 -12.51
CA TYR A 118 21.64 17.32 -12.63
C TYR A 118 21.27 15.85 -12.41
N TYR A 119 21.69 14.97 -13.34
CA TYR A 119 21.52 13.52 -13.25
C TYR A 119 22.59 12.73 -14.02
N HIS A 120 23.76 13.34 -14.24
CA HIS A 120 24.73 12.91 -15.24
C HIS A 120 25.89 12.06 -14.67
N ALA A 121 25.83 11.69 -13.39
CA ALA A 121 26.74 10.73 -12.78
C ALA A 121 25.96 9.49 -12.38
N VAL A 122 26.32 8.35 -12.96
CA VAL A 122 25.57 7.09 -12.87
C VAL A 122 26.47 5.92 -12.48
N LYS A 123 25.93 5.00 -11.66
CA LYS A 123 26.42 3.63 -11.46
C LYS A 123 25.28 2.65 -11.73
N ARG A 124 25.62 1.45 -12.18
CA ARG A 124 24.65 0.40 -12.51
C ARG A 124 25.06 -0.92 -11.90
N MET A 125 24.09 -1.76 -11.57
CA MET A 125 24.34 -3.14 -11.18
C MET A 125 23.16 -4.04 -11.54
N PRO A 126 23.41 -5.34 -11.79
CA PRO A 126 22.35 -6.32 -11.93
C PRO A 126 21.41 -6.32 -10.72
N ALA A 127 20.14 -6.59 -10.95
CA ALA A 127 19.15 -6.68 -9.91
C ALA A 127 18.12 -7.77 -10.22
N GLU A 128 17.65 -8.43 -9.17
CA GLU A 128 16.55 -9.39 -9.27
C GLU A 128 15.22 -8.64 -9.35
N PRO A 129 14.24 -9.18 -10.08
CA PRO A 129 12.89 -8.63 -10.07
C PRO A 129 12.26 -8.82 -8.68
N LEU A 130 11.37 -7.89 -8.30
CA LEU A 130 10.60 -7.94 -7.05
C LEU A 130 11.46 -8.04 -5.78
N ALA A 131 12.67 -7.49 -5.81
CA ALA A 131 13.63 -7.49 -4.71
C ALA A 131 13.84 -6.06 -4.17
N GLY A 132 14.08 -5.95 -2.87
CA GLY A 132 14.41 -4.69 -2.21
C GLY A 132 15.91 -4.40 -2.26
N TYR A 133 16.27 -3.15 -2.58
CA TYR A 133 17.62 -2.63 -2.56
C TYR A 133 17.68 -1.32 -1.77
N ARG A 134 18.44 -1.33 -0.69
CA ARG A 134 18.76 -0.15 0.10
C ARG A 134 20.07 0.42 -0.39
N VAL A 135 20.02 1.66 -0.86
CA VAL A 135 21.21 2.41 -1.26
C VAL A 135 21.52 3.44 -0.19
N THR A 136 22.74 3.38 0.34
CA THR A 136 23.25 4.37 1.29
C THR A 136 24.46 5.08 0.71
N ALA A 137 24.60 6.37 1.00
CA ALA A 137 25.75 7.18 0.62
C ALA A 137 25.95 8.28 1.65
N GLU A 138 27.16 8.84 1.69
CA GLU A 138 27.40 10.11 2.37
C GLU A 138 27.43 11.23 1.33
N ILE A 139 26.66 12.29 1.60
CA ILE A 139 26.60 13.48 0.76
C ILE A 139 26.99 14.70 1.59
N ARG A 140 27.73 15.62 1.00
CA ARG A 140 27.80 17.02 1.45
C ARG A 140 27.71 17.95 0.24
N THR A 141 27.34 19.19 0.49
CA THR A 141 27.21 20.24 -0.50
C THR A 141 27.88 21.53 -0.02
N GLU A 142 28.38 22.34 -0.94
CA GLU A 142 28.90 23.68 -0.64
C GLU A 142 28.21 24.70 -1.55
N GLY A 143 27.70 25.80 -1.00
CA GLY A 143 27.09 26.89 -1.78
C GLY A 143 25.67 26.58 -2.27
N LEU A 144 25.05 25.50 -1.79
CA LEU A 144 23.70 25.07 -2.18
C LEU A 144 22.66 25.24 -1.05
N GLU A 145 23.02 25.85 0.07
CA GLU A 145 22.23 25.94 1.30
C GLU A 145 20.87 26.63 1.10
N LYS A 146 20.81 27.56 0.13
CA LYS A 146 19.61 28.33 -0.21
C LYS A 146 18.96 27.91 -1.54
N SER A 147 19.42 26.83 -2.15
CA SER A 147 18.91 26.33 -3.44
C SER A 147 18.55 24.84 -3.35
N ARG A 148 18.35 24.17 -4.47
CA ARG A 148 18.22 22.71 -4.57
C ARG A 148 19.56 22.05 -4.24
N GLY A 149 19.48 21.08 -3.35
CA GLY A 149 20.61 20.31 -2.85
C GLY A 149 20.85 19.03 -3.65
N ALA A 150 21.53 18.09 -3.01
CA ALA A 150 21.91 16.83 -3.60
C ALA A 150 21.12 15.64 -3.03
N GLN A 151 20.85 14.64 -3.86
CA GLN A 151 20.17 13.40 -3.51
C GLN A 151 20.83 12.21 -4.23
N ILE A 152 20.60 11.00 -3.72
CA ILE A 152 20.75 9.78 -4.51
C ILE A 152 19.39 9.40 -5.08
N GLN A 153 19.34 9.08 -6.36
CA GLN A 153 18.22 8.37 -6.96
C GLN A 153 18.61 6.94 -7.24
N VAL A 154 17.67 6.03 -6.97
CA VAL A 154 17.77 4.62 -7.37
C VAL A 154 16.53 4.31 -8.18
N GLY A 155 16.68 3.65 -9.31
CA GLY A 155 15.54 3.26 -10.13
C GLY A 155 15.85 2.10 -11.05
N ASP A 156 14.86 1.72 -11.86
CA ASP A 156 15.02 0.71 -12.90
C ASP A 156 16.03 1.18 -13.96
N GLY A 157 16.98 0.32 -14.35
CA GLY A 157 18.03 0.69 -15.30
C GLY A 157 17.57 1.00 -16.72
N ARG A 158 16.33 0.65 -17.09
CA ARG A 158 15.68 1.13 -18.33
C ARG A 158 15.44 2.65 -18.32
N GLY A 159 15.44 3.27 -17.12
CA GLY A 159 15.36 4.71 -16.93
C GLY A 159 13.94 5.27 -16.76
N TRP A 160 13.87 6.48 -16.21
CA TRP A 160 12.61 7.15 -15.83
C TRP A 160 11.59 7.28 -16.96
N LEU A 161 12.03 7.59 -18.19
CA LEU A 161 11.11 7.75 -19.32
C LEU A 161 10.39 6.45 -19.68
N ALA A 162 11.03 5.30 -19.45
CA ALA A 162 10.46 4.00 -19.77
C ALA A 162 9.55 3.46 -18.66
N THR A 163 9.94 3.58 -17.39
CA THR A 163 9.27 2.84 -16.29
C THR A 163 8.60 3.74 -15.26
N LYS A 164 9.00 5.01 -15.16
CA LYS A 164 8.60 5.91 -14.07
C LYS A 164 8.85 5.32 -12.66
N SER A 165 9.81 4.41 -12.54
CA SER A 165 10.11 3.68 -11.30
C SER A 165 11.47 4.09 -10.75
N ALA A 166 11.43 5.00 -9.77
CA ALA A 166 12.60 5.46 -9.04
C ALA A 166 12.21 6.03 -7.67
N VAL A 167 13.15 6.00 -6.73
CA VAL A 167 13.05 6.66 -5.43
C VAL A 167 14.22 7.61 -5.23
N LEU A 168 14.00 8.70 -4.49
CA LEU A 168 15.02 9.65 -4.09
C LEU A 168 15.29 9.51 -2.59
N SER A 169 16.55 9.64 -2.20
CA SER A 169 16.92 9.89 -0.82
C SER A 169 16.46 11.28 -0.36
N PRO A 170 16.45 11.61 0.95
CA PRO A 170 16.31 12.98 1.40
C PRO A 170 17.34 13.92 0.76
N GLU A 171 16.94 15.18 0.54
CA GLU A 171 17.79 16.23 -0.03
C GLU A 171 18.79 16.76 1.00
N VAL A 172 20.06 16.87 0.60
CA VAL A 172 21.15 17.38 1.43
C VAL A 172 21.57 18.77 0.95
N LYS A 173 21.59 19.72 1.89
CA LYS A 173 22.01 21.13 1.72
C LYS A 173 22.97 21.53 2.85
N SER A 174 23.98 20.71 3.11
CA SER A 174 24.87 20.87 4.26
C SER A 174 26.32 20.69 3.85
N SER A 175 27.19 21.56 4.34
CA SER A 175 28.65 21.44 4.21
C SER A 175 29.24 20.29 5.04
N SER A 176 28.46 19.75 5.99
CA SER A 176 28.81 18.55 6.74
C SER A 176 28.31 17.30 6.02
N TRP A 177 29.08 16.21 6.13
CA TRP A 177 28.67 14.90 5.61
C TRP A 177 27.38 14.41 6.29
N GLN A 178 26.41 14.05 5.46
CA GLN A 178 25.13 13.47 5.88
C GLN A 178 24.97 12.10 5.22
N THR A 179 24.66 11.08 6.01
CA THR A 179 24.28 9.77 5.47
C THR A 179 22.85 9.84 4.96
N VAL A 180 22.67 9.48 3.69
CA VAL A 180 21.36 9.38 3.06
C VAL A 180 21.03 7.93 2.74
N THR A 181 19.74 7.61 2.69
CA THR A 181 19.23 6.28 2.36
C THR A 181 18.10 6.39 1.35
N ALA A 182 18.08 5.48 0.37
CA ALA A 182 16.98 5.29 -0.57
C ALA A 182 16.66 3.79 -0.67
N ASP A 183 15.42 3.41 -0.35
CA ASP A 183 14.93 2.04 -0.47
C ASP A 183 14.11 1.90 -1.74
N TYR A 184 14.55 1.01 -2.62
CA TYR A 184 13.92 0.75 -3.91
C TYR A 184 13.47 -0.70 -4.00
N ILE A 185 12.25 -0.94 -4.49
CA ILE A 185 11.75 -2.28 -4.82
C ILE A 185 11.67 -2.37 -6.35
N THR A 186 12.29 -3.40 -6.92
CA THR A 186 12.34 -3.59 -8.37
C THR A 186 10.99 -4.07 -8.94
N LEU A 187 10.76 -3.75 -10.22
CA LEU A 187 9.57 -4.19 -10.96
C LEU A 187 9.67 -5.69 -11.32
N PRO A 188 8.55 -6.34 -11.71
CA PRO A 188 8.54 -7.77 -12.10
C PRO A 188 9.50 -8.15 -13.23
N ASP A 189 9.87 -7.19 -14.09
CA ASP A 189 10.72 -7.38 -15.26
C ASP A 189 12.05 -6.62 -15.19
N THR A 190 12.38 -6.04 -14.03
CA THR A 190 13.68 -5.40 -13.80
C THR A 190 14.81 -6.42 -13.88
N ARG A 191 15.90 -6.07 -14.56
CA ARG A 191 17.16 -6.86 -14.63
C ARG A 191 18.37 -6.13 -14.05
N GLU A 192 18.26 -4.82 -13.89
CA GLU A 192 19.32 -3.96 -13.37
C GLU A 192 18.72 -2.74 -12.69
N ILE A 193 19.41 -2.23 -11.69
CA ILE A 193 19.14 -0.93 -11.09
C ILE A 193 20.19 0.08 -11.52
N GLU A 194 19.75 1.33 -11.61
CA GLU A 194 20.60 2.47 -11.86
C GLU A 194 20.57 3.40 -10.65
N ILE A 195 21.76 3.80 -10.22
CA ILE A 195 21.98 4.71 -9.11
C ILE A 195 22.60 5.98 -9.68
N ARG A 196 22.01 7.13 -9.41
CA ARG A 196 22.50 8.40 -9.94
C ARG A 196 22.48 9.49 -8.89
N VAL A 197 23.44 10.40 -8.99
CA VAL A 197 23.43 11.63 -8.18
C VAL A 197 22.45 12.61 -8.80
N ARG A 198 21.57 13.16 -7.97
CA ARG A 198 20.55 14.13 -8.40
C ARG A 198 20.76 15.48 -7.75
N ARG A 199 20.51 16.50 -8.54
CA ARG A 199 20.00 17.80 -8.11
C ARG A 199 18.74 18.06 -8.93
N LEU A 200 17.60 18.25 -8.27
CA LEU A 200 16.36 18.58 -8.97
C LEU A 200 16.37 20.04 -9.40
N GLU A 201 15.61 20.35 -10.45
CA GLU A 201 15.28 21.72 -10.84
C GLU A 201 14.37 22.41 -9.80
N GLY A 202 14.21 23.72 -9.97
CA GLY A 202 13.37 24.62 -9.19
C GLY A 202 14.11 25.83 -8.62
N THR A 203 15.44 25.86 -8.67
CA THR A 203 16.28 27.00 -8.24
C THR A 203 17.68 26.87 -8.84
N GLY A 204 18.37 27.99 -9.08
CA GLY A 204 19.77 28.00 -9.53
C GLY A 204 20.74 28.50 -8.45
N SER A 205 21.94 27.92 -8.42
CA SER A 205 23.07 28.38 -7.61
C SER A 205 24.33 27.63 -8.03
N LYS A 206 25.45 28.34 -8.10
CA LYS A 206 26.77 27.71 -8.11
C LYS A 206 27.03 26.95 -6.82
N GLY A 207 27.84 25.91 -6.89
CA GLY A 207 28.19 25.13 -5.71
C GLY A 207 28.83 23.80 -6.05
N LYS A 208 29.10 23.00 -5.02
CA LYS A 208 29.67 21.66 -5.16
C LYS A 208 28.81 20.62 -4.47
N ILE A 209 28.78 19.43 -5.06
CA ILE A 209 28.20 18.22 -4.47
C ILE A 209 29.34 17.22 -4.35
N PHE A 210 29.43 16.59 -3.20
CA PHE A 210 30.38 15.52 -2.94
C PHE A 210 29.61 14.28 -2.51
N VAL A 211 29.93 13.13 -3.10
CA VAL A 211 29.28 11.85 -2.79
C VAL A 211 30.34 10.78 -2.59
N ARG A 212 30.29 10.07 -1.47
CA ARG A 212 31.20 8.96 -1.17
C ARG A 212 30.49 7.84 -0.40
N ASN A 213 31.23 6.76 -0.13
CA ASN A 213 30.77 5.64 0.69
C ASN A 213 29.45 5.02 0.19
N LEU A 214 29.25 5.00 -1.13
CA LEU A 214 28.07 4.41 -1.76
C LEU A 214 28.05 2.89 -1.52
N LYS A 215 26.95 2.39 -0.96
CA LYS A 215 26.71 0.97 -0.70
C LYS A 215 25.31 0.60 -1.16
N VAL A 216 25.17 -0.64 -1.62
CA VAL A 216 23.88 -1.23 -1.98
C VAL A 216 23.73 -2.52 -1.19
N GLN A 217 22.68 -2.60 -0.38
CA GLN A 217 22.35 -3.78 0.40
C GLN A 217 21.00 -4.31 -0.06
N ARG A 218 20.86 -5.62 -0.19
CA ARG A 218 19.55 -6.23 -0.44
C ARG A 218 18.70 -6.16 0.82
N PHE A 219 17.39 -6.03 0.67
CA PHE A 219 16.43 -6.30 1.73
C PHE A 219 15.23 -7.11 1.23
N THR A 220 14.61 -7.87 2.13
CA THR A 220 13.26 -8.40 1.94
C THR A 220 12.27 -7.30 2.33
N PRO A 221 11.39 -6.84 1.43
CA PRO A 221 10.39 -5.85 1.78
C PRO A 221 9.39 -6.44 2.77
N PHE A 222 8.81 -5.56 3.60
CA PHE A 222 7.63 -5.93 4.36
C PHE A 222 6.48 -6.25 3.40
N ASN A 223 5.81 -7.37 3.61
CA ASN A 223 4.70 -7.84 2.79
C ASN A 223 3.64 -8.45 3.69
N LEU A 224 2.39 -8.03 3.50
CA LEU A 224 1.24 -8.54 4.26
C LEU A 224 0.83 -9.96 3.83
N GLY A 225 1.40 -10.48 2.73
CA GLY A 225 0.98 -11.72 2.10
C GLY A 225 -0.22 -11.50 1.18
N ALA A 226 -0.59 -12.52 0.42
CA ALA A 226 -1.79 -12.53 -0.40
C ALA A 226 -3.03 -12.30 0.46
N VAL A 227 -3.99 -11.54 -0.07
CA VAL A 227 -5.17 -11.09 0.68
C VAL A 227 -6.19 -12.23 0.72
N PRO A 228 -6.63 -12.72 1.90
CA PRO A 228 -7.66 -13.74 1.99
C PRO A 228 -8.95 -13.28 1.30
N ILE A 229 -9.62 -14.09 0.50
CA ILE A 229 -10.86 -13.69 -0.20
C ILE A 229 -11.98 -13.39 0.80
N ILE A 230 -12.06 -14.18 1.87
CA ILE A 230 -13.02 -14.01 2.94
C ILE A 230 -12.36 -13.30 4.12
N SER A 231 -13.11 -12.39 4.74
CA SER A 231 -12.76 -11.84 6.05
C SER A 231 -14.00 -11.86 6.92
N ALA A 232 -13.85 -12.23 8.18
CA ALA A 232 -14.99 -12.34 9.09
C ALA A 232 -14.64 -11.81 10.47
N VAL A 233 -15.66 -11.33 11.16
CA VAL A 233 -15.61 -11.02 12.58
C VAL A 233 -16.87 -11.57 13.25
N ALA A 234 -16.71 -12.16 14.43
CA ALA A 234 -17.81 -12.76 15.15
C ALA A 234 -18.00 -12.12 16.53
N SER A 235 -19.25 -12.10 16.97
CA SER A 235 -19.65 -11.66 18.29
C SER A 235 -20.76 -12.55 18.83
N LYS A 236 -21.00 -12.47 20.14
CA LYS A 236 -22.15 -13.08 20.80
C LYS A 236 -22.86 -12.09 21.70
N SER A 237 -24.14 -12.31 21.93
CA SER A 237 -24.90 -11.59 22.95
C SER A 237 -24.32 -11.85 24.35
N LYS A 238 -24.54 -10.92 25.28
CA LYS A 238 -24.09 -11.06 26.68
C LYS A 238 -24.60 -12.34 27.35
N ASP A 239 -25.79 -12.81 27.00
CA ASP A 239 -26.38 -14.06 27.52
C ASP A 239 -25.94 -15.32 26.75
N GLY A 240 -25.14 -15.17 25.68
CA GLY A 240 -24.60 -16.25 24.87
C GLY A 240 -25.62 -16.97 23.98
N LYS A 241 -26.87 -16.50 23.92
CA LYS A 241 -27.93 -17.16 23.12
C LYS A 241 -27.89 -16.82 21.64
N GLN A 242 -27.21 -15.73 21.27
CA GLN A 242 -27.09 -15.31 19.88
C GLN A 242 -25.63 -15.19 19.50
N VAL A 243 -25.27 -15.76 18.35
CA VAL A 243 -23.97 -15.56 17.70
C VAL A 243 -24.19 -14.84 16.38
N CYS A 244 -23.43 -13.77 16.17
CA CYS A 244 -23.41 -13.00 14.94
C CYS A 244 -22.06 -13.15 14.27
N VAL A 245 -22.05 -13.50 12.98
CA VAL A 245 -20.85 -13.55 12.14
C VAL A 245 -21.03 -12.58 10.98
N ALA A 246 -20.23 -11.52 10.94
CA ALA A 246 -20.18 -10.57 9.84
C ALA A 246 -19.05 -10.98 8.89
N ILE A 247 -19.36 -11.16 7.61
CA ILE A 247 -18.49 -11.75 6.59
C ILE A 247 -18.42 -10.83 5.39
N VAL A 248 -17.21 -10.56 4.89
CA VAL A 248 -16.96 -9.86 3.63
C VAL A 248 -16.49 -10.89 2.60
N ASN A 249 -17.16 -10.96 1.45
CA ASN A 249 -16.65 -11.61 0.25
C ASN A 249 -15.94 -10.58 -0.62
N LYS A 250 -14.61 -10.65 -0.70
CA LYS A 250 -13.78 -9.73 -1.51
C LYS A 250 -13.60 -10.23 -2.95
N ASN A 251 -14.16 -11.38 -3.31
CA ASN A 251 -14.21 -11.79 -4.71
C ASN A 251 -15.15 -10.86 -5.46
N LEU A 252 -14.64 -10.14 -6.46
CA LEU A 252 -15.41 -9.12 -7.17
C LEU A 252 -16.42 -9.71 -8.16
N ASP A 253 -16.17 -10.92 -8.64
CA ASP A 253 -16.86 -11.50 -9.80
C ASP A 253 -17.63 -12.77 -9.46
N ALA A 254 -17.16 -13.56 -8.48
CA ALA A 254 -17.74 -14.84 -8.15
C ALA A 254 -18.37 -14.88 -6.75
N SER A 255 -19.48 -15.62 -6.68
CA SER A 255 -20.04 -16.07 -5.42
C SER A 255 -19.08 -17.05 -4.73
N THR A 256 -19.08 -17.02 -3.39
CA THR A 256 -18.20 -17.87 -2.58
C THR A 256 -19.03 -18.71 -1.62
N ASP A 257 -18.90 -20.03 -1.70
CA ASP A 257 -19.49 -20.95 -0.74
C ASP A 257 -18.75 -20.91 0.60
N VAL A 258 -19.47 -20.67 1.68
CA VAL A 258 -18.93 -20.55 3.03
C VAL A 258 -19.56 -21.56 3.97
N ARG A 259 -18.73 -22.12 4.85
CA ARG A 259 -19.15 -22.97 5.96
C ARG A 259 -18.69 -22.34 7.27
N ILE A 260 -19.63 -22.15 8.19
CA ILE A 260 -19.37 -21.66 9.53
C ILE A 260 -19.50 -22.84 10.48
N SER A 261 -18.40 -23.24 11.09
CA SER A 261 -18.33 -24.36 12.04
C SER A 261 -18.30 -23.86 13.48
N GLY A 262 -18.58 -24.74 14.44
CA GLY A 262 -18.49 -24.40 15.87
C GLY A 262 -19.70 -23.63 16.41
N ILE A 263 -20.74 -23.47 15.60
CA ILE A 263 -22.03 -22.89 16.00
C ILE A 263 -23.08 -23.99 16.02
N SER A 264 -23.78 -24.11 17.15
CA SER A 264 -25.00 -24.92 17.27
C SER A 264 -26.17 -23.98 17.41
N ALA A 265 -27.08 -23.99 16.43
CA ALA A 265 -28.21 -23.06 16.37
C ALA A 265 -29.47 -23.78 15.91
N ARG A 266 -30.60 -23.39 16.48
CA ARG A 266 -31.94 -23.85 16.09
C ARG A 266 -32.51 -22.99 14.97
N LYS A 267 -32.14 -21.71 14.95
CA LYS A 267 -32.62 -20.73 13.99
C LYS A 267 -31.47 -19.92 13.45
N VAL A 268 -31.45 -19.73 12.14
CA VAL A 268 -30.44 -18.91 11.47
C VAL A 268 -31.14 -17.93 10.54
N SER A 269 -30.63 -16.71 10.50
CA SER A 269 -31.00 -15.70 9.52
C SER A 269 -29.74 -15.03 8.99
N ALA A 270 -29.71 -14.72 7.69
CA ALA A 270 -28.61 -13.99 7.10
C ALA A 270 -29.13 -12.82 6.27
N TRP A 271 -28.43 -11.69 6.34
CA TRP A 271 -28.70 -10.48 5.57
C TRP A 271 -27.44 -10.10 4.80
N THR A 272 -27.54 -9.95 3.50
CA THR A 272 -26.45 -9.58 2.61
C THR A 272 -26.65 -8.18 2.06
N LEU A 273 -25.57 -7.44 1.94
CA LEU A 273 -25.48 -6.15 1.27
C LEU A 273 -24.55 -6.34 0.07
N THR A 274 -25.08 -6.16 -1.13
CA THR A 274 -24.36 -6.23 -2.41
C THR A 274 -25.08 -5.36 -3.45
N GLY A 275 -24.51 -5.19 -4.64
CA GLY A 275 -25.05 -4.39 -5.74
C GLY A 275 -24.92 -5.11 -7.09
N GLN A 276 -25.32 -4.45 -8.18
CA GLN A 276 -25.11 -4.98 -9.53
C GLN A 276 -23.64 -4.90 -9.98
N SER A 277 -22.87 -4.00 -9.36
CA SER A 277 -21.45 -3.76 -9.62
C SER A 277 -20.78 -3.17 -8.38
N VAL A 278 -19.44 -3.18 -8.35
CA VAL A 278 -18.63 -2.65 -7.23
C VAL A 278 -18.75 -1.14 -7.03
N ASP A 279 -19.14 -0.41 -8.07
CA ASP A 279 -19.32 1.05 -8.09
C ASP A 279 -20.79 1.47 -8.02
N ALA A 280 -21.71 0.53 -7.85
CA ALA A 280 -23.12 0.83 -7.73
C ALA A 280 -23.40 1.72 -6.49
N THR A 281 -24.34 2.66 -6.64
CA THR A 281 -24.70 3.62 -5.59
C THR A 281 -26.22 3.78 -5.49
N ASN A 282 -26.66 4.46 -4.43
CA ASN A 282 -28.07 4.81 -4.21
C ASN A 282 -28.43 6.23 -4.70
N GLU A 283 -27.60 6.84 -5.55
CA GLU A 283 -27.79 8.24 -5.98
C GLU A 283 -28.95 8.41 -6.97
N VAL A 284 -29.19 7.41 -7.83
CA VAL A 284 -30.27 7.44 -8.83
C VAL A 284 -31.49 6.68 -8.34
N ASP A 285 -31.30 5.46 -7.84
CA ASP A 285 -32.33 4.69 -7.15
C ASP A 285 -31.95 4.54 -5.67
N PRO A 286 -32.69 5.15 -4.73
CA PRO A 286 -32.38 5.08 -3.30
C PRO A 286 -32.49 3.66 -2.73
N ASN A 287 -33.07 2.72 -3.46
CA ASN A 287 -33.24 1.32 -3.05
C ASN A 287 -32.31 0.35 -3.79
N ALA A 288 -31.42 0.84 -4.67
CA ALA A 288 -30.54 0.00 -5.48
C ALA A 288 -29.68 -0.95 -4.62
N ILE A 289 -29.16 -0.44 -3.50
CA ILE A 289 -28.34 -1.19 -2.55
C ILE A 289 -28.92 -1.04 -1.15
N ARG A 290 -29.35 -2.17 -0.58
CA ARG A 290 -29.83 -2.30 0.79
C ARG A 290 -29.67 -3.74 1.27
N PRO A 291 -29.70 -4.00 2.59
CA PRO A 291 -29.64 -5.36 3.09
C PRO A 291 -30.84 -6.19 2.61
N VAL A 292 -30.55 -7.36 2.02
CA VAL A 292 -31.54 -8.34 1.58
C VAL A 292 -31.35 -9.63 2.37
N ARG A 293 -32.45 -10.26 2.78
CA ARG A 293 -32.38 -11.54 3.49
C ARG A 293 -31.98 -12.65 2.51
N LEU A 294 -30.98 -13.45 2.86
CA LEU A 294 -30.66 -14.67 2.11
C LEU A 294 -31.69 -15.76 2.45
N SER A 295 -32.27 -16.37 1.43
CA SER A 295 -33.18 -17.52 1.58
C SER A 295 -32.42 -18.83 1.78
N ASP A 296 -31.24 -18.95 1.16
CA ASP A 296 -30.56 -20.24 0.99
C ASP A 296 -29.48 -20.44 2.06
N VAL A 297 -29.93 -20.49 3.31
CA VAL A 297 -29.07 -20.76 4.48
C VAL A 297 -29.38 -22.14 5.03
N ILE A 298 -28.37 -23.02 4.99
CA ILE A 298 -28.51 -24.41 5.41
C ILE A 298 -27.95 -24.58 6.82
N VAL A 299 -28.82 -24.92 7.77
CA VAL A 299 -28.42 -25.28 9.14
C VAL A 299 -28.00 -26.74 9.18
N LYS A 300 -26.81 -27.01 9.70
CA LYS A 300 -26.26 -28.34 9.94
C LYS A 300 -26.06 -28.55 11.44
N ARG A 301 -25.89 -29.81 11.86
CA ARG A 301 -25.77 -30.19 13.28
C ARG A 301 -24.75 -29.37 14.07
N ASN A 302 -23.62 -29.01 13.46
CA ASN A 302 -22.53 -28.23 14.08
C ASN A 302 -22.07 -27.06 13.21
N GLY A 303 -22.97 -26.48 12.40
CA GLY A 303 -22.58 -25.36 11.57
C GLY A 303 -23.65 -24.86 10.62
N ILE A 304 -23.25 -23.91 9.79
CA ILE A 304 -24.09 -23.20 8.83
C ILE A 304 -23.39 -23.24 7.48
N ALA A 305 -24.13 -23.47 6.40
CA ALA A 305 -23.62 -23.31 5.04
C ALA A 305 -24.47 -22.29 4.28
N LEU A 306 -23.81 -21.42 3.53
CA LEU A 306 -24.43 -20.38 2.71
C LEU A 306 -23.50 -20.00 1.55
N THR A 307 -24.08 -19.46 0.49
CA THR A 307 -23.33 -18.89 -0.63
C THR A 307 -23.37 -17.37 -0.52
N LEU A 308 -22.19 -16.74 -0.49
CA LEU A 308 -22.07 -15.29 -0.44
C LEU A 308 -22.03 -14.74 -1.88
N PRO A 309 -22.83 -13.72 -2.22
CA PRO A 309 -22.70 -13.03 -3.51
C PRO A 309 -21.29 -12.41 -3.66
N PRO A 310 -20.86 -12.12 -4.90
CA PRO A 310 -19.64 -11.35 -5.11
C PRO A 310 -19.72 -9.97 -4.42
N HIS A 311 -18.55 -9.43 -4.07
CA HIS A 311 -18.35 -8.08 -3.50
C HIS A 311 -19.36 -7.72 -2.39
N SER A 312 -19.65 -8.68 -1.51
CA SER A 312 -20.76 -8.58 -0.56
C SER A 312 -20.30 -8.46 0.90
N PHE A 313 -21.14 -7.83 1.71
CA PHE A 313 -21.07 -7.86 3.16
C PHE A 313 -22.30 -8.57 3.71
N THR A 314 -22.11 -9.68 4.41
CA THR A 314 -23.19 -10.52 4.92
C THR A 314 -23.09 -10.70 6.42
N VAL A 315 -24.19 -10.49 7.13
CA VAL A 315 -24.31 -10.80 8.55
C VAL A 315 -25.18 -12.04 8.74
N VAL A 316 -24.63 -13.06 9.40
CA VAL A 316 -25.32 -14.28 9.79
C VAL A 316 -25.59 -14.24 11.29
N VAL A 317 -26.84 -14.41 11.68
CA VAL A 317 -27.29 -14.46 13.08
C VAL A 317 -27.84 -15.85 13.37
N ALA A 318 -27.30 -16.46 14.42
CA ALA A 318 -27.61 -17.81 14.85
C ALA A 318 -28.12 -17.80 16.29
N GLU A 319 -29.27 -18.42 16.53
CA GLU A 319 -30.01 -18.51 17.81
C GLU A 319 -30.32 -19.97 18.20
#